data_AF-A0A7C4CG69-F1
#
_entry.id   AF-A0A7C4CG69-F1
#
_cell.length_a   1.000
_cell.length_b   1.000
_cell.length_c   1.000
_cell.angle_alpha   90.00
_cell.angle_beta   90.00
_cell.angle_gamma   90.00
#
_symmetry.space_group_name_H-M   'P 1'
#
loop_
_entity.id
_entity.type
_entity.pdbx_description
1 polymer ?
#
loop_
_entity_poly.entity_id
_entity_poly.type
_entity_poly.pdbx_seq_one_letter_code
_entity_poly.pdbx_strand_id
1 'polypeptide(L)'
;MEYSYELIEKFIKPKLKEECKRLNIPPDFIQDIVLHTRPGFKPIIVKGERKVVLFISEHSKSLNQMLSDFYYGMRLAKGEYEGKDVSNLRATLYSLKRKFENSFKYIFQIIL
;
A
#
# COMPACT_ATOMS: atom_id res chain seq x y z
N MET A 1 -1.76 -2.55 21.55
CA MET A 1 -2.50 -2.09 20.35
C MET A 1 -2.77 -0.58 20.38
N GLU A 2 -3.07 0.02 21.55
CA GLU A 2 -3.27 1.48 21.67
C GLU A 2 -2.14 2.33 21.10
N TYR A 3 -0.88 1.95 21.35
CA TYR A 3 0.29 2.63 20.80
C TYR A 3 0.28 2.77 19.26
N SER A 4 -0.15 1.72 18.55
CA SER A 4 -0.20 1.74 17.08
C SER A 4 -1.30 2.69 16.57
N TYR A 5 -2.40 2.82 17.32
CA TYR A 5 -3.48 3.74 16.96
C TYR A 5 -3.05 5.20 17.16
N GLU A 6 -2.39 5.51 18.27
CA GLU A 6 -1.81 6.84 18.54
C GLU A 6 -0.82 7.26 17.45
N LEU A 7 0.03 6.34 16.98
CA LEU A 7 0.98 6.63 15.90
C LEU A 7 0.28 6.95 14.58
N ILE A 8 -0.85 6.28 14.26
CA ILE A 8 -1.64 6.58 13.06
C ILE A 8 -2.21 8.00 13.14
N GLU A 9 -2.87 8.33 14.24
CA GLU A 9 -3.50 9.64 14.45
C GLU A 9 -2.45 10.77 14.43
N LYS A 10 -1.31 10.56 15.09
CA LYS A 10 -0.29 11.60 15.27
C LYS A 10 0.61 11.79 14.05
N PHE A 11 0.94 10.73 13.31
CA PHE A 11 1.96 10.80 12.26
C PHE A 11 1.46 10.44 10.86
N ILE A 12 0.45 9.58 10.73
CA ILE A 12 -0.01 9.10 9.41
C ILE A 12 -1.15 9.95 8.88
N LYS A 13 -2.24 10.13 9.64
CA LYS A 13 -3.39 10.92 9.20
C LYS A 13 -3.02 12.35 8.77
N PRO A 14 -2.12 13.09 9.44
CA PRO A 14 -1.71 14.42 9.00
C PRO A 14 -1.06 14.43 7.60
N LYS A 15 -0.40 13.34 7.20
CA LYS A 15 0.24 13.19 5.89
C LYS A 15 -0.74 12.86 4.77
N LEU A 16 -1.95 12.42 5.09
CA LEU A 16 -2.94 11.99 4.10
C LEU A 16 -3.23 13.08 3.07
N LYS A 17 -3.53 14.30 3.52
CA LYS A 17 -3.90 15.40 2.62
C LYS A 17 -2.75 15.80 1.69
N GLU A 18 -1.53 15.82 2.22
CA GLU A 18 -0.32 16.11 1.45
C GLU A 18 -0.08 15.05 0.38
N GLU A 19 -0.18 13.77 0.75
CA GLU A 19 0.01 12.66 -0.18
C GLU A 19 -1.09 12.57 -1.23
N CYS A 20 -2.34 12.82 -0.87
CA CYS A 20 -3.44 12.92 -1.83
C CYS A 20 -3.17 14.00 -2.87
N LYS A 21 -2.71 15.18 -2.44
CA LYS A 21 -2.30 16.26 -3.34
C LYS A 21 -1.14 15.85 -4.23
N ARG A 22 -0.10 15.22 -3.65
CA ARG A 22 1.08 14.74 -4.39
C ARG A 22 0.72 13.71 -5.46
N LEU A 23 -0.23 12.82 -5.17
CA LEU A 23 -0.69 11.76 -6.07
C LEU A 23 -1.85 12.20 -6.98
N ASN A 24 -2.33 13.43 -6.86
CA ASN A 24 -3.47 13.94 -7.60
C ASN A 24 -4.69 13.00 -7.49
N ILE A 25 -5.06 12.66 -6.25
CA ILE A 25 -6.30 11.98 -5.90
C ILE A 25 -7.08 12.84 -4.89
N PRO A 26 -8.41 12.83 -4.94
CA PRO A 26 -9.19 13.65 -4.04
C PRO A 26 -9.18 13.01 -2.63
N PRO A 27 -9.00 13.78 -1.54
CA PRO A 27 -8.82 13.20 -0.20
C PRO A 27 -10.00 12.37 0.30
N ASP A 28 -11.22 12.69 -0.14
CA ASP A 28 -12.46 11.99 0.14
C ASP A 28 -12.58 10.61 -0.52
N PHE A 29 -11.69 10.30 -1.48
CA PHE A 29 -11.53 8.96 -2.03
C PHE A 29 -10.98 7.99 -0.98
N ILE A 30 -10.13 8.47 -0.06
CA ILE A 30 -9.64 7.68 1.07
C ILE A 30 -10.66 7.80 2.20
N GLN A 31 -11.41 6.73 2.45
CA GLN A 31 -12.46 6.72 3.48
C GLN A 31 -11.86 6.66 4.88
N ASP A 32 -10.84 5.82 5.10
CA ASP A 32 -10.19 5.67 6.39
C ASP A 32 -8.82 4.97 6.29
N ILE A 33 -8.06 5.04 7.38
CA ILE A 33 -6.78 4.37 7.60
C ILE A 33 -6.91 3.54 8.87
N VAL A 34 -6.87 2.22 8.76
CA VAL A 34 -7.09 1.31 9.89
C VAL A 34 -5.95 0.33 10.08
N LEU A 35 -5.81 -0.15 11.31
CA LEU A 35 -4.91 -1.26 11.63
C LEU A 35 -5.50 -2.57 11.11
N HIS A 36 -4.64 -3.41 10.56
CA HIS A 36 -5.01 -4.74 10.10
C HIS A 36 -3.81 -5.69 10.22
N THR A 37 -4.07 -6.99 10.32
CA THR A 37 -3.03 -8.05 10.28
C THR A 37 -2.19 -8.05 9.00
N ARG A 38 -2.63 -7.36 7.94
CA ARG A 38 -1.98 -7.32 6.63
C ARG A 38 -2.08 -5.92 6.04
N PRO A 39 -0.95 -5.30 5.67
CA PRO A 39 -0.98 -3.98 5.05
C PRO A 39 -1.49 -4.06 3.60
N GLY A 40 -2.07 -2.95 3.13
CA GLY A 40 -2.61 -2.88 1.77
C GLY A 40 -3.77 -1.91 1.64
N PHE A 41 -4.76 -2.30 0.84
CA PHE A 41 -5.93 -1.50 0.55
C PHE A 41 -7.16 -2.39 0.33
N LYS A 42 -8.34 -1.80 0.52
CA LYS A 42 -9.61 -2.41 0.12
C LYS A 42 -10.52 -1.38 -0.53
N PRO A 43 -10.96 -1.60 -1.79
CA PRO A 43 -12.00 -0.76 -2.38
C PRO A 43 -13.34 -1.06 -1.71
N ILE A 44 -14.14 -0.02 -1.51
CA ILE A 44 -15.47 -0.07 -0.91
C ILE A 44 -16.42 0.86 -1.67
N ILE A 45 -17.72 0.65 -1.51
CA ILE A 45 -18.75 1.53 -2.07
C ILE A 45 -19.48 2.17 -0.88
N VAL A 46 -19.46 3.50 -0.81
CA VAL A 46 -20.12 4.27 0.23
C VAL A 46 -21.07 5.26 -0.45
N LYS A 47 -22.37 5.12 -0.21
CA LYS A 47 -23.42 5.98 -0.83
C LYS A 47 -23.34 6.04 -2.36
N GLY A 48 -22.94 4.95 -3.01
CA GLY A 48 -22.78 4.88 -4.47
C GLY A 48 -21.44 5.39 -5.00
N GLU A 49 -20.58 5.97 -4.15
CA GLU A 49 -19.24 6.41 -4.52
C GLU A 49 -18.20 5.32 -4.23
N ARG A 50 -17.28 5.08 -5.16
CA ARG A 50 -16.15 4.17 -4.95
C ARG A 50 -15.09 4.87 -4.12
N LYS A 51 -14.76 4.29 -2.96
CA LYS A 51 -13.76 4.79 -2.01
C LYS A 51 -12.81 3.67 -1.63
N VAL A 52 -11.76 3.99 -0.90
CA VAL A 52 -10.79 2.99 -0.42
C VAL A 52 -10.51 3.14 1.06
N VAL A 53 -10.25 2.01 1.71
CA VAL A 53 -9.71 1.95 3.07
C VAL A 53 -8.27 1.48 2.97
N LEU A 54 -7.37 2.19 3.66
CA LEU A 54 -5.96 1.83 3.75
C LEU A 54 -5.72 0.99 4.99
N PHE A 55 -4.89 -0.05 4.83
CA PHE A 55 -4.52 -0.96 5.90
C PHE A 55 -3.06 -0.78 6.27
N ILE A 56 -2.82 -0.49 7.55
CA ILE A 56 -1.50 -0.44 8.16
C ILE A 56 -1.33 -1.71 8.99
N SER A 57 -0.16 -2.35 8.91
CA SER A 57 0.10 -3.57 9.66
C SER A 57 0.07 -3.30 11.16
N GLU A 58 -0.79 -4.01 11.89
CA GLU A 58 -0.83 -3.98 13.36
C GLU A 58 0.42 -4.57 14.00
N HIS A 59 1.18 -5.36 13.24
CA HIS A 59 2.46 -5.94 13.66
C HIS A 59 3.66 -5.03 13.37
N SER A 60 3.44 -3.82 12.84
CA SER A 60 4.50 -2.84 12.63
C SER A 60 5.20 -2.52 13.94
N LYS A 61 6.51 -2.74 13.99
CA LYS A 61 7.34 -2.52 15.19
C LYS A 61 7.94 -1.11 15.24
N SER A 62 7.80 -0.33 14.17
CA SER A 62 8.35 1.02 14.08
C SER A 62 7.49 1.93 13.24
N LEU A 63 7.58 3.24 13.51
CA LEU A 63 6.92 4.27 12.73
C LEU A 63 7.31 4.20 11.24
N ASN A 64 8.57 3.87 10.93
CA ASN A 64 9.05 3.73 9.55
C ASN A 64 8.33 2.60 8.80
N GLN A 65 8.04 1.48 9.46
CA GLN A 65 7.26 0.39 8.86
C GLN A 65 5.82 0.83 8.59
N MET A 66 5.19 1.52 9.55
CA MET A 66 3.83 2.03 9.38
C MET A 66 3.72 3.08 8.27
N LEU A 67 4.72 3.95 8.15
CA LEU A 67 4.82 4.91 7.04
C LEU A 67 5.02 4.19 5.71
N SER A 68 5.83 3.13 5.67
CA SER A 68 6.00 2.31 4.47
C SER A 68 4.69 1.67 4.03
N ASP A 69 3.93 1.09 4.96
CA ASP A 69 2.60 0.52 4.69
C ASP A 69 1.62 1.59 4.18
N PHE A 70 1.64 2.77 4.79
CA PHE A 70 0.82 3.90 4.38
C PHE A 70 1.12 4.34 2.95
N TYR A 71 2.39 4.61 2.62
CA TYR A 71 2.78 5.01 1.27
C TYR A 71 2.51 3.92 0.23
N TYR A 72 2.68 2.65 0.62
CA TYR A 72 2.30 1.51 -0.21
C TYR A 72 0.80 1.52 -0.50
N GLY A 73 -0.04 1.64 0.54
CA GLY A 73 -1.49 1.74 0.40
C GLY A 73 -1.93 2.91 -0.48
N MET A 74 -1.34 4.09 -0.29
CA MET A 74 -1.59 5.28 -1.12
C MET A 74 -1.28 5.05 -2.60
N ARG A 75 -0.20 4.33 -2.92
CA ARG A 75 0.16 3.99 -4.30
C ARG A 75 -0.85 3.03 -4.94
N LEU A 76 -1.36 2.06 -4.18
CA LEU A 76 -2.42 1.17 -4.65
C LEU A 76 -3.73 1.93 -4.86
N ALA A 77 -4.11 2.80 -3.92
CA ALA A 77 -5.26 3.67 -4.04
C ALA A 77 -5.17 4.56 -5.29
N LYS A 78 -3.98 5.10 -5.61
CA LYS A 78 -3.78 5.85 -6.85
C LYS A 78 -4.05 4.99 -8.10
N GLY A 79 -3.52 3.76 -8.13
CA GLY A 79 -3.79 2.83 -9.23
C GLY A 79 -5.28 2.56 -9.40
N GLU A 80 -5.97 2.31 -8.29
CA GLU A 80 -7.42 2.11 -8.25
C GLU A 80 -8.20 3.32 -8.78
N TYR A 81 -7.84 4.54 -8.34
CA TYR A 81 -8.47 5.79 -8.81
C TYR A 81 -8.27 6.01 -10.31
N GLU A 82 -7.11 5.65 -10.85
CA GLU A 82 -6.82 5.73 -12.28
C GLU A 82 -7.46 4.60 -13.10
N GLY A 83 -8.21 3.70 -12.47
CA GLY A 83 -8.76 2.50 -13.13
C GLY A 83 -7.69 1.52 -13.59
N LYS A 84 -6.46 1.63 -13.07
CA LYS A 84 -5.40 0.66 -13.34
C LYS A 84 -5.66 -0.56 -12.49
N ASP A 85 -5.80 -1.71 -13.13
CA ASP A 85 -6.03 -2.97 -12.43
C ASP A 85 -4.82 -3.32 -11.54
N VAL A 86 -4.97 -3.02 -10.25
CA VAL A 86 -3.94 -3.19 -9.22
C VAL A 86 -3.61 -4.67 -9.01
N SER A 87 -4.52 -5.57 -9.41
CA SER A 87 -4.33 -7.03 -9.45
C SER A 87 -3.17 -7.43 -10.35
N ASN A 88 -3.01 -6.73 -11.49
CA ASN A 88 -1.94 -6.99 -12.45
C ASN A 88 -0.57 -6.50 -11.96
N LEU A 89 -0.49 -5.46 -11.13
CA LEU A 89 0.78 -5.01 -10.56
C LEU A 89 1.39 -6.04 -9.62
N ARG A 90 0.55 -6.71 -8.81
CA ARG A 90 1.00 -7.81 -7.94
C ARG A 90 1.45 -9.01 -8.78
N ALA A 91 0.68 -9.41 -9.79
CA ALA A 91 1.06 -10.49 -10.72
C ALA A 91 2.33 -10.16 -11.52
N THR A 92 2.51 -8.90 -11.92
CA THR A 92 3.69 -8.41 -12.65
C THR A 92 4.91 -8.37 -11.72
N LEU A 93 4.78 -7.93 -10.47
CA LEU A 93 5.87 -7.96 -9.49
C LEU A 93 6.26 -9.38 -9.08
N TYR A 94 5.29 -10.28 -8.89
CA TYR A 94 5.57 -11.71 -8.63
C TYR A 94 6.24 -12.39 -9.81
N SER A 95 5.81 -12.10 -11.04
CA SER A 95 6.46 -12.65 -12.25
C SER A 95 7.85 -12.04 -12.49
N LEU A 96 8.07 -10.75 -12.19
CA LEU A 96 9.39 -10.12 -12.21
C LEU A 96 10.32 -10.76 -11.18
N LYS A 97 9.86 -10.91 -9.93
CA LYS A 97 10.62 -11.54 -8.84
C LYS A 97 11.03 -12.97 -9.23
N ARG A 98 10.10 -13.75 -9.80
CA ARG A 98 10.38 -15.10 -10.27
C ARG A 98 11.38 -15.13 -11.44
N LYS A 99 11.32 -14.15 -12.35
CA LYS A 99 12.30 -13.98 -13.44
C LYS A 99 13.70 -13.64 -12.90
N PHE A 100 13.80 -12.72 -11.94
CA PHE A 100 15.08 -12.39 -11.31
C PHE A 100 15.67 -13.59 -10.54
N GLU A 101 14.86 -14.32 -9.76
CA GLU A 101 15.31 -15.53 -9.05
C GLU A 101 15.79 -16.63 -10.01
N ASN A 102 15.11 -16.81 -11.15
CA ASN A 102 15.55 -17.75 -12.18
C ASN A 102 16.83 -17.28 -12.88
N SER A 103 16.95 -15.99 -13.23
CA SER A 103 18.15 -15.45 -13.86
C SER A 103 19.40 -15.56 -12.96
N PHE A 104 19.26 -15.41 -11.65
CA PHE A 104 20.36 -15.62 -10.71
C PHE A 104 20.80 -17.10 -10.60
N LYS A 105 19.87 -18.05 -10.76
CA LYS A 105 20.19 -19.49 -10.81
C LYS A 105 21.07 -19.85 -12.01
N TYR A 106 20.85 -19.21 -13.16
CA TYR A 106 21.64 -19.48 -14.38
C TYR A 106 23.04 -18.86 -14.35
N ILE A 107 23.25 -17.75 -13.64
CA ILE A 107 24.58 -17.13 -13.51
C ILE A 107 25.51 -17.99 -12.64
N PHE A 108 24.97 -18.71 -11.63
CA PHE A 108 25.76 -19.63 -10.81
C PHE A 108 26.10 -20.98 -11.46
N GLN A 109 25.41 -21.36 -12.54
CA GLN A 109 25.71 -22.59 -13.29
C GLN A 109 26.78 -22.43 -14.37
N ILE A 110 27.21 -21.19 -14.68
CA ILE A 110 28.25 -20.90 -15.69
C ILE A 110 29.62 -20.66 -15.03
N ILE A 111 29.67 -20.52 -13.70
CA ILE A 111 30.89 -20.21 -12.92
C ILE A 111 31.39 -21.43 -12.10
N LEU A 112 30.87 -22.63 -12.34
CA LEU A 112 31.34 -23.89 -11.75
C LEU A 112 31.72 -24.90 -12.82
#